data_AF-A0A8I1G6T7-F1
#
_entry.id   AF-A0A8I1G6T7-F1
#
_cell.length_a   1.000
_cell.length_b   1.000
_cell.length_c   1.000
_cell.angle_alpha   90.00
_cell.angle_beta   90.00
_cell.angle_gamma   90.00
#
_symmetry.space_group_name_H-M   'P 1'
#
loop_
_entity.id
_entity.type
_entity.pdbx_description
1 polymer ?
#
loop_
_entity_poly.entity_id
_entity_poly.type
_entity_poly.pdbx_seq_one_letter_code
_entity_poly.pdbx_strand_id
1 'polypeptide(L)'
;MRFSAEFLADLRSRANIVDIIDSVTPLKRTGKNHMGKCPMPDHDDRNPSFAVREDSQTYRCYSCGAHGDVFNFYQETRGLLFVDAVKEVANEMGVALPTPDNKMNDKTKAYQKLRLQLTKILSEGFTKNKERLSLPINDSLIKQLNPGYAADPRRVNGCMKKYREQLPIQELYGDKRNSKPALADSTAVSFPATTSTGRIVGFTLMRTDFIPHSVSLDSSESVNDYWVGGQNLKSLDKNKTLYVTFDFESLTKLNKEKPDSTALMHPALDPSVTPKQMKQLDRCPADIVFVLPSSLKREGIFVASLIKNYQLGDMRSVTVSSKPDARGFMFDVMSQRFKHYPESEQELIIHQLEEKGLNPVSDSLVSQVNESNINHSPTAASS
;
A
#
# COMPACT_ATOMS: atom_id res chain seq x y z
N MET A 1 7.04 -1.26 13.30
CA MET A 1 7.38 -2.70 13.43
C MET A 1 6.06 -3.46 13.59
N ARG A 2 5.89 -4.62 12.94
CA ARG A 2 4.67 -5.44 13.09
C ARG A 2 5.11 -6.85 13.50
N PHE A 3 4.56 -7.33 14.61
CA PHE A 3 4.82 -8.68 15.11
C PHE A 3 3.81 -9.66 14.50
N SER A 4 4.24 -10.90 14.23
CA SER A 4 3.31 -11.94 13.82
C SER A 4 2.40 -12.34 15.00
N ALA A 5 1.19 -12.80 14.70
CA ALA A 5 0.27 -13.27 15.74
C ALA A 5 0.87 -14.44 16.53
N GLU A 6 1.61 -15.32 15.85
CA GLU A 6 2.33 -16.45 16.45
C GLU A 6 3.42 -15.99 17.42
N PHE A 7 4.24 -15.01 17.05
CA PHE A 7 5.27 -14.46 17.96
C PHE A 7 4.64 -13.81 19.19
N LEU A 8 3.57 -13.04 19.01
CA LEU A 8 2.86 -12.42 20.12
C LEU A 8 2.23 -13.47 21.05
N ALA A 9 1.73 -14.58 20.51
CA ALA A 9 1.18 -15.69 21.29
C ALA A 9 2.28 -16.44 22.07
N ASP A 10 3.39 -16.78 21.41
CA ASP A 10 4.56 -17.42 22.05
C ASP A 10 5.12 -16.54 23.17
N LEU A 11 5.33 -15.25 22.91
CA LEU A 11 5.81 -14.31 23.92
C LEU A 11 4.84 -14.17 25.09
N ARG A 12 3.52 -14.09 24.83
CA ARG A 12 2.50 -14.11 25.89
C ARG A 12 2.54 -15.38 26.73
N SER A 13 2.74 -16.54 26.12
CA SER A 13 2.79 -17.81 26.86
C SER A 13 4.02 -17.97 27.75
N ARG A 14 5.12 -17.26 27.43
CA ARG A 14 6.35 -17.24 28.23
C ARG A 14 6.29 -16.23 29.37
N ALA A 15 5.59 -15.13 29.15
CA ALA A 15 5.44 -14.04 30.11
C ALA A 15 4.29 -14.31 31.07
N ASN A 16 4.56 -15.02 32.16
CA ASN A 16 3.55 -15.27 33.19
C ASN A 16 3.13 -13.94 33.84
N ILE A 17 1.88 -13.57 33.62
CA ILE A 17 1.34 -12.27 34.07
C ILE A 17 1.30 -12.15 35.60
N VAL A 18 1.20 -13.27 36.33
CA VAL A 18 1.21 -13.25 37.80
C VAL A 18 2.58 -12.79 38.28
N ASP A 19 3.65 -13.41 37.78
CA ASP A 19 5.03 -13.12 38.21
C ASP A 19 5.42 -11.66 37.90
N ILE A 20 5.03 -11.20 36.70
CA ILE A 20 5.27 -9.83 36.24
C ILE A 20 4.56 -8.81 37.15
N ILE A 21 3.27 -9.02 37.44
CA ILE A 21 2.51 -8.05 38.22
C ILE A 21 2.90 -8.12 39.71
N ASP A 22 3.20 -9.31 40.24
CA ASP A 22 3.65 -9.50 41.62
C ASP A 22 4.97 -8.76 41.89
N SER A 23 5.82 -8.61 40.87
CA SER A 23 7.04 -7.79 40.96
C SER A 23 6.77 -6.29 41.15
N VAL A 24 5.59 -5.81 40.75
CA VAL A 24 5.19 -4.39 40.83
C VAL A 24 4.31 -4.11 42.04
N THR A 25 3.38 -5.02 42.34
CA THR A 25 2.49 -4.93 43.50
C THR A 25 2.29 -6.31 44.11
N PRO A 26 2.43 -6.48 45.45
CA PRO A 26 2.21 -7.76 46.08
C PRO A 26 0.80 -8.31 45.80
N LEU A 27 0.74 -9.54 45.31
CA LEU A 27 -0.47 -10.28 45.04
C LEU A 27 -0.66 -11.41 46.06
N LYS A 28 -1.89 -11.58 46.53
CA LYS A 28 -2.28 -12.68 47.40
C LYS A 28 -3.26 -13.60 46.67
N ARG A 29 -2.94 -14.88 46.61
CA ARG A 29 -3.83 -15.88 46.02
C ARG A 29 -5.15 -15.95 46.79
N THR A 30 -6.25 -15.78 46.06
CA THR A 30 -7.62 -15.77 46.57
C THR A 30 -8.50 -16.59 45.63
N GLY A 31 -8.75 -17.85 46.01
CA GLY A 31 -9.45 -18.80 45.14
C GLY A 31 -8.65 -19.09 43.87
N LYS A 32 -9.27 -18.85 42.70
CA LYS A 32 -8.66 -19.03 41.38
C LYS A 32 -7.85 -17.82 40.89
N ASN A 33 -7.94 -16.69 41.59
CA ASN A 33 -7.32 -15.43 41.18
C ASN A 33 -6.21 -15.02 42.15
N HIS A 34 -5.40 -14.07 41.73
CA HIS A 34 -4.42 -13.36 42.55
C HIS A 34 -4.91 -11.92 42.75
N MET A 35 -5.02 -11.47 44.00
CA MET A 35 -5.60 -10.18 44.35
C MET A 35 -4.55 -9.24 44.94
N GLY A 36 -4.54 -7.98 44.53
CA GLY A 36 -3.64 -6.95 45.06
C GLY A 36 -4.21 -5.54 44.92
N LYS A 37 -3.39 -4.54 45.26
CA LYS A 37 -3.71 -3.14 44.99
C LYS A 37 -3.55 -2.86 43.51
N CYS A 38 -4.26 -1.83 43.01
CA CYS A 38 -4.14 -1.42 41.63
C CYS A 38 -2.78 -0.72 41.40
N PRO A 39 -1.95 -1.18 40.45
CA PRO A 39 -0.67 -0.55 40.14
C PRO A 39 -0.78 0.52 39.03
N MET A 40 -2.00 0.88 38.62
CA MET A 40 -2.20 1.85 37.54
C MET A 40 -1.86 3.27 38.02
N PRO A 41 -1.15 4.09 37.22
CA PRO A 41 -0.64 5.40 37.64
C PRO A 41 -1.77 6.37 38.01
N ASP A 42 -2.92 6.26 37.36
CA ASP A 42 -4.07 7.14 37.56
C ASP A 42 -5.05 6.63 38.64
N HIS A 43 -4.67 5.63 39.43
CA HIS A 43 -5.58 5.03 40.41
C HIS A 43 -4.87 4.53 41.68
N ASP A 44 -4.86 5.37 42.72
CA ASP A 44 -4.35 5.05 44.05
C ASP A 44 -5.45 4.42 44.94
N ASP A 45 -5.55 3.09 44.89
CA ASP A 45 -6.51 2.33 45.69
C ASP A 45 -5.92 1.88 47.04
N ARG A 46 -6.64 2.19 48.12
CA ARG A 46 -6.28 1.71 49.47
C ARG A 46 -6.65 0.26 49.69
N ASN A 47 -7.66 -0.25 48.98
CA ASN A 47 -8.18 -1.61 49.10
C ASN A 47 -7.73 -2.51 47.93
N PRO A 48 -7.55 -3.83 48.15
CA PRO A 48 -7.22 -4.74 47.07
C PRO A 48 -8.39 -4.91 46.09
N SER A 49 -8.32 -4.25 44.94
CA SER A 49 -9.34 -4.30 43.88
C SER A 49 -8.84 -4.88 42.56
N PHE A 50 -7.54 -5.18 42.48
CA PHE A 50 -6.87 -5.66 41.27
C PHE A 50 -6.78 -7.18 41.28
N ALA A 51 -7.40 -7.82 40.29
CA ALA A 51 -7.44 -9.27 40.15
C ALA A 51 -6.63 -9.73 38.93
N VAL A 52 -5.79 -10.72 39.11
CA VAL A 52 -5.01 -11.38 38.07
C VAL A 52 -5.46 -12.83 37.95
N ARG A 53 -5.69 -13.28 36.71
CA ARG A 53 -6.14 -14.62 36.37
C ARG A 53 -5.02 -15.36 35.65
N GLU A 54 -4.44 -16.33 36.33
CA GLU A 54 -3.31 -17.11 35.81
C GLU A 54 -3.72 -18.02 34.64
N ASP A 55 -4.93 -18.58 34.68
CA ASP A 55 -5.45 -19.49 33.66
C ASP A 55 -5.63 -18.84 32.28
N SER A 56 -6.09 -17.60 32.29
CA SER A 56 -6.40 -16.80 31.10
C SER A 56 -5.31 -15.78 30.78
N GLN A 57 -4.29 -15.66 31.63
CA GLN A 57 -3.19 -14.69 31.51
C GLN A 57 -3.70 -13.25 31.31
N THR A 58 -4.69 -12.85 32.12
CA THR A 58 -5.30 -11.51 32.07
C THR A 58 -5.43 -10.89 33.45
N TYR A 59 -5.57 -9.56 33.49
CA TYR A 59 -5.90 -8.82 34.70
C TYR A 59 -7.19 -8.01 34.54
N ARG A 60 -7.78 -7.63 35.68
CA ARG A 60 -8.87 -6.66 35.78
C ARG A 60 -8.82 -5.96 37.14
N CYS A 61 -8.87 -4.63 37.14
CA CYS A 61 -9.20 -3.84 38.32
C CYS A 61 -10.71 -3.62 38.39
N TYR A 62 -11.32 -3.97 39.51
CA TYR A 62 -12.75 -3.79 39.72
C TYR A 62 -13.15 -2.36 40.10
N SER A 63 -12.20 -1.54 40.55
CA SER A 63 -12.44 -0.14 40.92
C SER A 63 -12.30 0.81 39.73
N CYS A 64 -11.19 0.77 38.99
CA CYS A 64 -10.95 1.68 37.85
C CYS A 64 -11.31 1.08 36.48
N GLY A 65 -11.64 -0.21 36.40
CA GLY A 65 -12.02 -0.87 35.14
C GLY A 65 -10.87 -1.26 34.21
N ALA A 66 -9.62 -0.94 34.57
CA ALA A 66 -8.43 -1.35 33.82
C ALA A 66 -8.41 -2.87 33.64
N HIS A 67 -8.15 -3.34 32.43
CA HIS A 67 -8.11 -4.76 32.11
C HIS A 67 -7.21 -5.00 30.89
N GLY A 68 -6.66 -6.20 30.76
CA GLY A 68 -5.85 -6.55 29.60
C GLY A 68 -4.94 -7.74 29.83
N ASP A 69 -4.00 -7.91 28.89
CA ASP A 69 -2.91 -8.87 28.96
C ASP A 69 -1.61 -8.22 29.46
N VAL A 70 -0.52 -8.98 29.47
CA VAL A 70 0.81 -8.51 29.86
C VAL A 70 1.28 -7.29 29.07
N PHE A 71 0.93 -7.15 27.79
CA PHE A 71 1.34 -6.00 26.99
C PHE A 71 0.56 -4.76 27.40
N ASN A 72 -0.76 -4.88 27.58
CA ASN A 72 -1.58 -3.79 28.10
C ASN A 72 -1.05 -3.29 29.44
N PHE A 73 -0.64 -4.20 30.33
CA PHE A 73 -0.07 -3.83 31.62
C PHE A 73 1.15 -2.91 31.48
N TYR A 74 2.10 -3.22 30.58
CA TYR A 74 3.28 -2.38 30.34
C TYR A 74 2.93 -1.07 29.66
N GLN A 75 1.94 -1.06 28.77
CA GLN A 75 1.48 0.17 28.14
C GLN A 75 0.94 1.15 29.17
N GLU A 76 0.07 0.69 30.05
CA GLU A 76 -0.59 1.54 31.06
C GLU A 76 0.36 1.93 32.19
N THR A 77 1.12 0.99 32.75
CA THR A 77 1.98 1.26 33.92
C THR A 77 3.26 2.02 33.58
N ARG A 78 3.76 1.90 32.34
CA ARG A 78 5.01 2.54 31.90
C ARG A 78 4.81 3.59 30.80
N GLY A 79 3.57 3.88 30.41
CA GLY A 79 3.26 4.85 29.35
C GLY A 79 3.80 4.45 27.97
N LEU A 80 3.94 3.15 27.71
CA LEU A 80 4.56 2.64 26.50
C LEU A 80 3.56 2.49 25.35
N LEU A 81 4.01 2.75 24.12
CA LEU A 81 3.30 2.31 22.94
C LEU A 81 3.39 0.79 22.82
N PHE A 82 2.39 0.16 22.20
CA PHE A 82 2.31 -1.31 22.08
C PHE A 82 3.60 -1.97 21.58
N VAL A 83 4.26 -1.37 20.59
CA VAL A 83 5.52 -1.90 20.05
C VAL A 83 6.60 -1.92 21.12
N ASP A 84 6.73 -0.87 21.91
CA ASP A 84 7.75 -0.76 22.95
C ASP A 84 7.42 -1.62 24.17
N ALA A 85 6.13 -1.78 24.50
CA ALA A 85 5.68 -2.77 25.48
C ALA A 85 6.08 -4.20 25.09
N VAL A 86 5.91 -4.58 23.82
CA VAL A 86 6.37 -5.90 23.32
C VAL A 86 7.89 -6.05 23.42
N LYS A 87 8.66 -4.98 23.19
CA LYS A 87 10.13 -5.00 23.33
C LYS A 87 10.58 -5.21 24.76
N GLU A 88 9.96 -4.51 25.69
CA GLU A 88 10.25 -4.64 27.13
C GLU A 88 9.94 -6.05 27.62
N VAL A 89 8.75 -6.58 27.31
CA VAL A 89 8.38 -7.95 27.69
C VAL A 89 9.32 -8.97 27.06
N ALA A 90 9.71 -8.79 25.79
CA ALA A 90 10.68 -9.67 25.13
C ALA A 90 12.05 -9.64 25.81
N ASN A 91 12.53 -8.45 26.17
CA ASN A 91 13.81 -8.26 26.85
C ASN A 91 13.81 -8.94 28.25
N GLU A 92 12.75 -8.75 29.02
CA GLU A 92 12.60 -9.33 30.36
C GLU A 92 12.51 -10.86 30.33
N MET A 93 11.87 -11.41 29.30
CA MET A 93 11.77 -12.86 29.09
C MET A 93 12.99 -13.47 28.38
N GLY A 94 14.03 -12.67 28.07
CA GLY A 94 15.20 -13.12 27.31
C GLY A 94 14.87 -13.61 25.89
N VAL A 95 13.73 -13.19 25.33
CA VAL A 95 13.28 -13.53 23.99
C VAL A 95 13.83 -12.51 22.99
N ALA A 96 14.67 -12.98 22.07
CA ALA A 96 15.17 -12.12 21.00
C ALA A 96 14.00 -11.57 20.17
N LEU A 97 13.94 -10.25 20.04
CA LEU A 97 12.96 -9.61 19.16
C LEU A 97 13.15 -10.10 17.73
N PRO A 98 12.05 -10.32 16.98
CA PRO A 98 12.16 -10.59 15.57
C PRO A 98 12.74 -9.34 14.91
N THR A 99 14.04 -9.34 14.64
CA THR A 99 14.63 -8.38 13.72
C THR A 99 14.03 -8.62 12.35
N PRO A 100 13.90 -7.58 11.50
CA PRO A 100 13.51 -7.74 10.10
C PRO A 100 14.30 -8.82 9.35
N ASP A 101 15.47 -9.22 9.88
CA ASP A 101 16.41 -10.14 9.23
C ASP A 101 16.42 -11.58 9.76
N ASN A 102 15.99 -11.87 11.01
CA ASN A 102 16.22 -13.21 11.61
C ASN A 102 15.13 -14.28 11.43
N LYS A 103 14.08 -14.02 10.65
CA LYS A 103 13.20 -15.10 10.13
C LYS A 103 12.71 -14.80 8.71
N MET A 104 13.61 -14.40 7.82
CA MET A 104 13.27 -14.46 6.40
C MET A 104 13.32 -15.94 6.00
N ASN A 105 12.15 -16.60 5.99
CA ASN A 105 11.96 -17.97 5.50
C ASN A 105 12.77 -18.15 4.21
N ASP A 106 13.40 -19.32 3.99
CA ASP A 106 14.16 -19.59 2.77
C ASP A 106 13.36 -19.26 1.51
N LYS A 107 12.03 -19.44 1.55
CA LYS A 107 11.10 -18.97 0.51
C LYS A 107 11.11 -17.45 0.32
N THR A 108 11.06 -16.66 1.38
CA THR A 108 11.10 -15.19 1.30
C THR A 108 12.43 -14.70 0.74
N LYS A 109 13.56 -15.31 1.14
CA LYS A 109 14.87 -15.02 0.55
C LYS A 109 14.92 -15.39 -0.93
N ALA A 110 14.35 -16.54 -1.30
CA ALA A 110 14.24 -16.97 -2.69
C ALA A 110 13.37 -16.01 -3.53
N TYR A 111 12.21 -15.57 -3.03
CA TYR A 111 11.39 -14.55 -3.68
C TYR A 111 12.15 -13.23 -3.87
N GLN A 112 12.88 -12.77 -2.85
CA GLN A 112 13.68 -11.55 -2.94
C GLN A 112 14.75 -11.67 -4.03
N LYS A 113 15.48 -12.79 -4.08
CA LYS A 113 16.49 -13.05 -5.12
C LYS A 113 15.85 -13.12 -6.51
N LEU A 114 14.73 -13.83 -6.66
CA LEU A 114 13.99 -13.94 -7.91
C LEU A 114 13.56 -12.56 -8.43
N ARG A 115 12.96 -11.73 -7.57
CA ARG A 115 12.53 -10.35 -7.87
C ARG A 115 13.68 -9.50 -8.41
N LEU A 116 14.82 -9.50 -7.71
CA LEU A 116 16.00 -8.72 -8.10
C LEU A 116 16.57 -9.19 -9.44
N GLN A 117 16.71 -10.50 -9.64
CA GLN A 117 17.24 -11.07 -10.89
C GLN A 117 16.32 -10.78 -12.09
N LEU A 118 15.01 -10.95 -11.93
CA LEU A 118 14.04 -10.63 -12.98
C LEU A 118 14.08 -9.15 -13.33
N THR A 119 14.07 -8.27 -12.33
CA THR A 119 14.13 -6.82 -12.53
C THR A 119 15.40 -6.42 -13.28
N LYS A 120 16.55 -7.01 -12.92
CA LYS A 120 17.80 -6.79 -13.63
C LYS A 120 17.72 -7.22 -15.10
N ILE A 121 17.24 -8.43 -15.37
CA ILE A 121 17.10 -8.94 -16.75
C ILE A 121 16.18 -8.04 -17.58
N LEU A 122 15.03 -7.64 -17.02
CA LEU A 122 14.02 -6.85 -17.71
C LEU A 122 14.48 -5.40 -17.92
N SER A 123 15.06 -4.73 -16.92
CA SER A 123 15.58 -3.36 -17.04
C SER A 123 16.77 -3.28 -18.02
N GLU A 124 17.68 -4.25 -18.01
CA GLU A 124 18.73 -4.38 -19.03
C GLU A 124 18.12 -4.52 -20.43
N GLY A 125 17.09 -5.37 -20.57
CA GLY A 125 16.39 -5.58 -21.83
C GLY A 125 15.71 -4.30 -22.32
N PHE A 126 15.09 -3.54 -21.44
CA PHE A 126 14.46 -2.25 -21.75
C PHE A 126 15.49 -1.22 -22.21
N THR A 127 16.55 -1.03 -21.42
CA THR A 127 17.60 -0.04 -21.69
C THR A 127 18.21 -0.24 -23.08
N LYS A 128 18.53 -1.48 -23.45
CA LYS A 128 19.11 -1.82 -24.76
C LYS A 128 18.13 -1.67 -25.93
N ASN A 129 16.83 -1.62 -25.67
CA ASN A 129 15.78 -1.54 -26.69
C ASN A 129 14.97 -0.23 -26.61
N LYS A 130 15.39 0.73 -25.78
CA LYS A 130 14.61 1.93 -25.46
C LYS A 130 14.19 2.70 -26.72
N GLU A 131 15.12 2.92 -27.64
CA GLU A 131 14.85 3.62 -28.91
C GLU A 131 13.81 2.87 -29.75
N ARG A 132 13.95 1.54 -29.88
CA ARG A 132 13.00 0.71 -30.62
C ARG A 132 11.61 0.67 -30.00
N LEU A 133 11.54 0.68 -28.67
CA LEU A 133 10.28 0.67 -27.92
C LEU A 133 9.58 2.03 -27.96
N SER A 134 10.33 3.13 -28.08
CA SER A 134 9.80 4.49 -28.31
C SER A 134 8.65 4.88 -27.36
N LEU A 135 8.75 4.54 -26.07
CA LEU A 135 7.72 4.92 -25.11
C LEU A 135 7.63 6.44 -24.97
N PRO A 136 6.42 7.04 -24.97
CA PRO A 136 6.20 8.49 -24.87
C PRO A 136 6.36 9.01 -23.44
N ILE A 137 7.48 8.67 -22.78
CA ILE A 137 7.82 9.08 -21.41
C ILE A 137 9.28 9.56 -21.33
N ASN A 138 9.55 10.54 -20.48
CA ASN A 138 10.89 11.10 -20.30
C ASN A 138 11.79 10.24 -19.38
N ASP A 139 13.08 10.60 -19.29
CA ASP A 139 14.05 9.89 -18.45
C ASP A 139 13.75 9.93 -16.95
N SER A 140 13.11 11.00 -16.47
CA SER A 140 12.68 11.13 -15.09
C SER A 140 11.66 10.02 -14.75
N LEU A 141 10.65 9.87 -15.61
CA LEU A 141 9.61 8.87 -15.43
C LEU A 141 10.12 7.46 -15.71
N ILE A 142 11.09 7.26 -16.60
CA ILE A 142 11.76 5.96 -16.76
C ILE A 142 12.48 5.56 -15.47
N LYS A 143 13.20 6.48 -14.81
CA LYS A 143 13.83 6.21 -13.52
C LYS A 143 12.79 5.91 -12.43
N GLN A 144 11.66 6.60 -12.46
CA GLN A 144 10.60 6.42 -11.48
C GLN A 144 9.82 5.11 -11.69
N LEU A 145 9.40 4.78 -12.90
CA LEU A 145 8.60 3.58 -13.15
C LEU A 145 9.44 2.31 -13.29
N ASN A 146 10.75 2.46 -13.55
CA ASN A 146 11.69 1.36 -13.78
C ASN A 146 11.15 0.31 -14.78
N PRO A 147 10.78 0.73 -16.01
CA PRO A 147 10.22 -0.18 -16.99
C PRO A 147 11.22 -1.26 -17.40
N GLY A 148 10.68 -2.41 -17.75
CA GLY A 148 11.42 -3.60 -18.14
C GLY A 148 10.91 -4.17 -19.46
N TYR A 149 11.75 -4.93 -20.15
CA TYR A 149 11.41 -5.54 -21.43
C TYR A 149 12.07 -6.91 -21.56
N ALA A 150 11.29 -7.94 -21.90
CA ALA A 150 11.77 -9.30 -22.08
C ALA A 150 12.44 -9.49 -23.47
N ALA A 151 13.56 -8.80 -23.70
CA ALA A 151 14.29 -8.84 -24.96
C ALA A 151 14.75 -10.25 -25.37
N ASP A 152 15.12 -11.09 -24.37
CA ASP A 152 15.33 -12.52 -24.57
C ASP A 152 14.42 -13.31 -23.61
N PRO A 153 13.26 -13.80 -24.09
CA PRO A 153 12.34 -14.61 -23.30
C PRO A 153 12.99 -15.85 -22.66
N ARG A 154 14.08 -16.38 -23.24
CA ARG A 154 14.80 -17.54 -22.70
C ARG A 154 15.54 -17.19 -21.42
N ARG A 155 16.09 -15.98 -21.30
CA ARG A 155 16.74 -15.50 -20.06
C ARG A 155 15.74 -15.37 -18.92
N VAL A 156 14.55 -14.82 -19.19
CA VAL A 156 13.47 -14.70 -18.21
C VAL A 156 13.00 -16.09 -17.76
N ASN A 157 12.68 -16.96 -18.71
CA ASN A 157 12.26 -18.34 -18.42
C ASN A 157 13.34 -19.12 -17.64
N GLY A 158 14.61 -19.03 -18.07
CA GLY A 158 15.73 -19.66 -17.39
C GLY A 158 15.93 -19.15 -15.96
N CYS A 159 15.73 -17.86 -15.71
CA CYS A 159 15.74 -17.28 -14.37
C CYS A 159 14.63 -17.87 -13.52
N MET A 160 13.39 -17.88 -13.98
CA MET A 160 12.26 -18.41 -13.22
C MET A 160 12.41 -19.91 -12.94
N LYS A 161 12.87 -20.70 -13.92
CA LYS A 161 13.09 -22.15 -13.74
C LYS A 161 14.02 -22.50 -12.58
N LYS A 162 15.05 -21.69 -12.30
CA LYS A 162 15.97 -21.92 -11.18
C LYS A 162 15.30 -21.90 -9.80
N TYR A 163 14.14 -21.24 -9.69
CA TYR A 163 13.42 -21.10 -8.43
C TYR A 163 12.16 -21.98 -8.36
N ARG A 164 11.85 -22.74 -9.42
CA ARG A 164 10.60 -23.50 -9.56
C ARG A 164 10.45 -24.62 -8.53
N GLU A 165 11.56 -25.20 -8.05
CA GLU A 165 11.54 -26.22 -7.00
C GLU A 165 11.35 -25.62 -5.60
N GLN A 166 11.76 -24.37 -5.38
CA GLN A 166 11.72 -23.69 -4.08
C GLN A 166 10.44 -22.86 -3.89
N LEU A 167 9.86 -22.38 -5.00
CA LEU A 167 8.74 -21.43 -5.01
C LEU A 167 7.59 -21.95 -5.87
N PRO A 168 6.33 -21.79 -5.44
CA PRO A 168 5.13 -22.17 -6.19
C PRO A 168 4.83 -21.19 -7.35
N ILE A 169 5.78 -20.99 -8.26
CA ILE A 169 5.65 -20.08 -9.42
C ILE A 169 5.10 -20.77 -10.66
N GLN A 170 4.60 -22.00 -10.52
CA GLN A 170 4.08 -22.82 -11.63
C GLN A 170 2.89 -22.15 -12.32
N GLU A 171 2.04 -21.50 -11.54
CA GLU A 171 0.82 -20.80 -11.98
C GLU A 171 1.13 -19.61 -12.91
N LEU A 172 2.38 -19.16 -12.94
CA LEU A 172 2.84 -18.08 -13.83
C LEU A 172 3.15 -18.56 -15.25
N TYR A 173 3.12 -19.88 -15.46
CA TYR A 173 3.26 -20.52 -16.76
C TYR A 173 1.87 -20.88 -17.29
N GLY A 174 1.62 -20.62 -18.58
CA GLY A 174 0.34 -21.00 -19.18
C GLY A 174 0.12 -22.51 -19.24
N ASP A 175 -1.11 -22.95 -19.50
CA ASP A 175 -1.52 -24.37 -19.43
C ASP A 175 -0.85 -25.31 -20.44
N LYS A 176 -0.24 -24.78 -21.50
CA LYS A 176 0.38 -25.59 -22.57
C LYS A 176 1.73 -26.18 -22.12
N ARG A 177 2.02 -27.43 -22.52
CA ARG A 177 3.37 -28.01 -22.40
C ARG A 177 4.38 -27.08 -23.12
N ASN A 178 5.47 -26.73 -22.44
CA ASN A 178 6.47 -25.75 -22.89
C ASN A 178 6.01 -24.28 -22.97
N SER A 179 4.93 -23.93 -22.26
CA SER A 179 4.55 -22.53 -22.08
C SER A 179 5.70 -21.72 -21.49
N LYS A 180 5.84 -20.48 -21.97
CA LYS A 180 6.72 -19.48 -21.36
C LYS A 180 5.93 -18.79 -20.24
N PRO A 181 6.59 -18.30 -19.19
CA PRO A 181 5.90 -17.52 -18.18
C PRO A 181 5.39 -16.21 -18.80
N ALA A 182 4.27 -15.66 -18.30
CA ALA A 182 3.67 -14.43 -18.82
C ALA A 182 4.68 -13.27 -18.90
N LEU A 183 5.57 -13.16 -17.90
CA LEU A 183 6.63 -12.15 -17.84
C LEU A 183 7.69 -12.26 -18.95
N ALA A 184 7.73 -13.38 -19.69
CA ALA A 184 8.60 -13.57 -20.84
C ALA A 184 7.95 -13.15 -22.17
N ASP A 185 6.83 -12.42 -22.14
CA ASP A 185 6.20 -11.84 -23.31
C ASP A 185 7.08 -10.74 -23.93
N SER A 186 7.65 -11.01 -25.11
CA SER A 186 8.47 -10.06 -25.86
C SER A 186 7.67 -8.97 -26.59
N THR A 187 6.34 -9.01 -26.52
CA THR A 187 5.44 -7.99 -27.08
C THR A 187 5.01 -6.95 -26.05
N ALA A 188 5.36 -7.15 -24.77
CA ALA A 188 4.94 -6.29 -23.67
C ALA A 188 6.12 -5.50 -23.07
N VAL A 189 5.82 -4.30 -22.58
CA VAL A 189 6.66 -3.61 -21.60
C VAL A 189 6.16 -3.96 -20.21
N SER A 190 7.06 -4.39 -19.34
CA SER A 190 6.75 -4.68 -17.93
C SER A 190 7.00 -3.46 -17.05
N PHE A 191 6.15 -3.25 -16.05
CA PHE A 191 6.29 -2.22 -15.04
C PHE A 191 6.21 -2.85 -13.65
N PRO A 192 7.24 -2.71 -12.79
CA PRO A 192 7.21 -3.29 -11.46
C PRO A 192 6.20 -2.56 -10.55
N ALA A 193 5.30 -3.32 -9.94
CA ALA A 193 4.50 -2.83 -8.83
C ALA A 193 5.28 -3.02 -7.52
N THR A 194 5.29 -1.99 -6.68
CA THR A 194 6.17 -1.93 -5.51
C THR A 194 5.41 -1.59 -4.23
N THR A 195 5.93 -2.07 -3.11
CA THR A 195 5.55 -1.56 -1.80
C THR A 195 6.06 -0.12 -1.61
N SER A 196 5.53 0.59 -0.62
CA SER A 196 6.05 1.91 -0.20
C SER A 196 7.55 1.94 0.14
N THR A 197 8.16 0.78 0.42
CA THR A 197 9.60 0.63 0.69
C THR A 197 10.41 0.27 -0.55
N GLY A 198 9.81 0.23 -1.74
CA GLY A 198 10.46 -0.15 -2.98
C GLY A 198 10.63 -1.66 -3.20
N ARG A 199 10.02 -2.52 -2.36
CA ARG A 199 10.05 -3.98 -2.60
C ARG A 199 9.12 -4.31 -3.75
N ILE A 200 9.64 -4.97 -4.77
CA ILE A 200 8.85 -5.44 -5.91
C ILE A 200 7.93 -6.58 -5.48
N VAL A 201 6.65 -6.49 -5.85
CA VAL A 201 5.64 -7.53 -5.57
C VAL A 201 5.43 -8.40 -6.81
N GLY A 202 5.39 -7.77 -7.97
CA GLY A 202 5.22 -8.38 -9.27
C GLY A 202 5.30 -7.33 -10.37
N PHE A 203 4.74 -7.64 -11.54
CA PHE A 203 4.85 -6.78 -12.72
C PHE A 203 3.51 -6.62 -13.43
N THR A 204 3.18 -5.41 -13.84
CA THR A 204 2.15 -5.12 -14.83
C THR A 204 2.77 -5.23 -16.22
N LEU A 205 2.13 -5.97 -17.13
CA LEU A 205 2.54 -6.06 -18.53
C LEU A 205 1.63 -5.17 -19.37
N MET A 206 2.21 -4.24 -20.11
CA MET A 206 1.52 -3.39 -21.07
C MET A 206 1.87 -3.86 -22.48
N ARG A 207 0.90 -4.49 -23.14
CA ARG A 207 0.99 -4.96 -24.52
C ARG A 207 0.49 -3.88 -25.48
N THR A 208 0.74 -4.08 -26.77
CA THR A 208 0.32 -3.16 -27.85
C THR A 208 -1.20 -3.04 -28.01
N ASP A 209 -1.98 -3.97 -27.44
CA ASP A 209 -3.45 -3.93 -27.36
C ASP A 209 -3.96 -3.15 -26.13
N PHE A 210 -3.05 -2.58 -25.32
CA PHE A 210 -3.33 -1.78 -24.12
C PHE A 210 -4.16 -2.48 -23.04
N ILE A 211 -4.30 -3.82 -23.09
CA ILE A 211 -4.92 -4.58 -22.00
C ILE A 211 -3.81 -4.95 -21.01
N PRO A 212 -3.78 -4.35 -19.81
CA PRO A 212 -2.75 -4.65 -18.84
C PRO A 212 -2.95 -6.06 -18.29
N HIS A 213 -1.85 -6.79 -18.13
CA HIS A 213 -1.85 -8.08 -17.47
C HIS A 213 -0.92 -8.06 -16.25
N SER A 214 -1.52 -8.10 -15.06
CA SER A 214 -0.78 -8.15 -13.79
C SER A 214 -0.26 -9.55 -13.51
N VAL A 215 1.04 -9.65 -13.18
CA VAL A 215 1.74 -10.90 -12.85
C VAL A 215 2.30 -10.79 -11.43
N SER A 216 1.60 -11.39 -10.47
CA SER A 216 2.10 -11.60 -9.10
C SER A 216 3.18 -12.67 -9.08
N LEU A 217 4.31 -12.42 -8.42
CA LEU A 217 5.34 -13.45 -8.27
C LEU A 217 5.06 -14.43 -7.12
N ASP A 218 4.35 -13.96 -6.10
CA ASP A 218 3.93 -14.72 -4.92
C ASP A 218 2.41 -14.73 -4.91
N SER A 219 1.78 -15.93 -4.91
CA SER A 219 0.32 -16.06 -4.95
C SER A 219 -0.38 -15.52 -3.70
N SER A 220 0.36 -15.32 -2.60
CA SER A 220 -0.14 -14.66 -1.40
C SER A 220 -0.20 -13.12 -1.51
N GLU A 221 0.37 -12.54 -2.58
CA GLU A 221 0.35 -11.11 -2.85
C GLU A 221 -0.33 -10.81 -4.19
N SER A 222 -1.18 -9.79 -4.23
CA SER A 222 -1.76 -9.29 -5.49
C SER A 222 -0.99 -8.06 -5.95
N VAL A 223 -0.53 -8.02 -7.20
CA VAL A 223 0.01 -6.80 -7.83
C VAL A 223 -0.98 -5.65 -7.76
N ASN A 224 -2.28 -5.94 -7.88
CA ASN A 224 -3.35 -4.93 -7.87
C ASN A 224 -3.58 -4.30 -6.49
N ASP A 225 -2.92 -4.79 -5.43
CA ASP A 225 -2.92 -4.17 -4.10
C ASP A 225 -1.83 -3.08 -3.94
N TYR A 226 -1.06 -2.80 -5.00
CA TYR A 226 0.10 -1.92 -4.97
C TYR A 226 0.11 -0.95 -6.15
N TRP A 227 1.07 -0.02 -6.15
CA TRP A 227 1.25 0.98 -7.20
C TRP A 227 2.51 0.71 -8.03
N VAL A 228 2.43 0.98 -9.33
CA VAL A 228 3.63 1.17 -10.14
C VAL A 228 4.20 2.55 -9.83
N GLY A 229 5.50 2.64 -9.61
CA GLY A 229 6.14 3.89 -9.15
C GLY A 229 5.93 4.20 -7.66
N GLY A 230 5.37 3.25 -6.89
CA GLY A 230 5.01 3.38 -5.47
C GLY A 230 6.19 3.42 -4.48
N GLN A 231 7.44 3.50 -4.94
CA GLN A 231 8.58 3.62 -4.04
C GLN A 231 8.60 4.98 -3.33
N ASN A 232 9.08 5.00 -2.08
CA ASN A 232 9.40 6.23 -1.35
C ASN A 232 8.22 7.17 -1.04
N LEU A 233 6.98 6.68 -1.11
CA LEU A 233 5.78 7.48 -0.79
C LEU A 233 5.87 8.21 0.56
N LYS A 234 6.47 7.57 1.57
CA LYS A 234 6.61 8.14 2.92
C LYS A 234 7.69 9.20 3.04
N SER A 235 8.63 9.26 2.10
CA SER A 235 9.73 10.23 2.10
C SER A 235 9.51 11.34 1.07
N LEU A 236 8.31 11.41 0.47
CA LEU A 236 7.96 12.54 -0.37
C LEU A 236 7.91 13.81 0.48
N ASP A 237 8.26 14.93 -0.13
CA ASP A 237 8.17 16.24 0.51
C ASP A 237 6.70 16.63 0.63
N LYS A 238 6.29 17.16 1.80
CA LYS A 238 4.95 17.67 2.05
C LYS A 238 4.53 18.80 1.09
N ASN A 239 5.50 19.53 0.53
CA ASN A 239 5.25 20.62 -0.41
C ASN A 239 5.15 20.14 -1.86
N LYS A 240 5.36 18.84 -2.13
CA LYS A 240 5.21 18.27 -3.47
C LYS A 240 3.82 17.70 -3.68
N THR A 241 3.46 17.55 -4.95
CA THR A 241 2.24 16.87 -5.38
C THR A 241 2.59 15.50 -5.94
N LEU A 242 1.90 14.47 -5.46
CA LEU A 242 1.89 13.12 -5.98
C LEU A 242 0.67 12.96 -6.90
N TYR A 243 0.91 12.60 -8.15
CA TYR A 243 -0.16 12.31 -9.10
C TYR A 243 -0.44 10.81 -9.16
N VAL A 244 -1.70 10.41 -9.19
CA VAL A 244 -2.11 9.00 -9.30
C VAL A 244 -2.89 8.83 -10.59
N THR A 245 -2.35 8.09 -11.55
CA THR A 245 -2.96 7.89 -12.87
C THR A 245 -3.55 6.49 -13.01
N PHE A 246 -4.61 6.37 -13.78
CA PHE A 246 -5.35 5.12 -13.98
C PHE A 246 -5.21 4.55 -15.39
N ASP A 247 -4.48 5.23 -16.24
CA ASP A 247 -4.18 4.79 -17.59
C ASP A 247 -2.83 5.37 -18.03
N PHE A 248 -2.28 4.82 -19.11
CA PHE A 248 -0.98 5.24 -19.62
C PHE A 248 -1.04 6.58 -20.36
N GLU A 249 -2.18 6.94 -20.95
CA GLU A 249 -2.35 8.20 -21.68
C GLU A 249 -2.27 9.40 -20.73
N SER A 250 -3.05 9.39 -19.64
CA SER A 250 -3.04 10.35 -18.55
C SER A 250 -1.64 10.51 -17.96
N LEU A 251 -0.91 9.41 -17.78
CA LEU A 251 0.48 9.42 -17.31
C LEU A 251 1.42 10.14 -18.27
N THR A 252 1.32 9.86 -19.57
CA THR A 252 2.17 10.47 -20.60
C THR A 252 1.86 11.95 -20.79
N LYS A 253 0.58 12.34 -20.73
CA LYS A 253 0.14 13.74 -20.80
C LYS A 253 0.60 14.53 -19.59
N LEU A 254 0.45 13.98 -18.38
CA LEU A 254 1.01 14.55 -17.17
C LEU A 254 2.52 14.73 -17.28
N ASN A 255 3.25 13.73 -17.78
CA ASN A 255 4.70 13.81 -17.95
C ASN A 255 5.12 14.89 -18.94
N LYS A 256 4.33 15.10 -20.00
CA LYS A 256 4.57 16.18 -20.98
C LYS A 256 4.33 17.56 -20.38
N GLU A 257 3.27 17.74 -19.60
CA GLU A 257 2.90 19.03 -19.00
C GLU A 257 3.73 19.35 -17.75
N LYS A 258 4.09 18.33 -16.97
CA LYS A 258 4.87 18.44 -15.73
C LYS A 258 5.98 17.38 -15.70
N PRO A 259 7.12 17.62 -16.40
CA PRO A 259 8.21 16.65 -16.56
C PRO A 259 8.85 16.14 -15.26
N ASP A 260 8.82 16.97 -14.21
CA ASP A 260 9.43 16.69 -12.89
C ASP A 260 8.40 16.22 -11.84
N SER A 261 7.16 15.99 -12.27
CA SER A 261 6.11 15.46 -11.39
C SER A 261 6.41 14.03 -10.96
N THR A 262 6.00 13.69 -9.73
CA THR A 262 6.02 12.31 -9.24
C THR A 262 4.66 11.68 -9.52
N ALA A 263 4.64 10.58 -10.27
CA ALA A 263 3.40 9.93 -10.69
C ALA A 263 3.33 8.43 -10.33
N LEU A 264 2.22 7.98 -9.76
CA LEU A 264 1.86 6.57 -9.64
C LEU A 264 1.00 6.16 -10.81
N MET A 265 1.13 4.90 -11.22
CA MET A 265 0.23 4.30 -12.20
C MET A 265 -0.49 3.10 -11.58
N HIS A 266 -1.81 3.03 -11.77
CA HIS A 266 -2.61 1.89 -11.36
C HIS A 266 -2.20 0.65 -12.16
N PRO A 267 -1.87 -0.49 -11.51
CA PRO A 267 -1.30 -1.65 -12.19
C PRO A 267 -2.25 -2.35 -13.15
N ALA A 268 -3.56 -2.22 -12.96
CA ALA A 268 -4.57 -2.82 -13.83
C ALA A 268 -5.19 -1.81 -14.82
N LEU A 269 -4.65 -0.58 -14.87
CA LEU A 269 -5.14 0.53 -15.70
C LEU A 269 -6.68 0.68 -15.65
N ASP A 270 -7.22 0.56 -14.45
CA ASP A 270 -8.64 0.67 -14.14
C ASP A 270 -8.78 1.50 -12.86
N PRO A 271 -9.96 2.12 -12.61
CA PRO A 271 -10.16 3.03 -11.49
C PRO A 271 -10.48 2.31 -10.15
N SER A 272 -10.40 0.98 -10.10
CA SER A 272 -10.77 0.19 -8.93
C SER A 272 -9.66 0.18 -7.87
N VAL A 273 -9.61 1.24 -7.06
CA VAL A 273 -8.60 1.34 -5.99
C VAL A 273 -8.95 0.44 -4.81
N THR A 274 -7.98 -0.38 -4.40
CA THR A 274 -8.11 -1.30 -3.26
C THR A 274 -7.90 -0.59 -1.91
N PRO A 275 -8.42 -1.14 -0.80
CA PRO A 275 -8.15 -0.62 0.55
C PRO A 275 -6.66 -0.56 0.89
N LYS A 276 -5.86 -1.51 0.39
CA LYS A 276 -4.41 -1.55 0.62
C LYS A 276 -3.69 -0.43 -0.11
N GLN A 277 -4.08 -0.13 -1.35
CA GLN A 277 -3.57 1.02 -2.10
C GLN A 277 -3.91 2.34 -1.40
N MET A 278 -5.16 2.50 -0.93
CA MET A 278 -5.57 3.70 -0.18
C MET A 278 -4.76 3.89 1.10
N LYS A 279 -4.51 2.81 1.85
CA LYS A 279 -3.68 2.85 3.06
C LYS A 279 -2.20 3.18 2.79
N GLN A 280 -1.71 2.96 1.57
CA GLN A 280 -0.37 3.41 1.17
C GLN A 280 -0.33 4.92 0.97
N LEU A 281 -1.41 5.49 0.42
CA LEU A 281 -1.58 6.92 0.18
C LEU A 281 -1.84 7.71 1.46
N ASP A 282 -2.59 7.16 2.41
CA ASP A 282 -2.84 7.74 3.75
C ASP A 282 -1.56 8.19 4.49
N ARG A 283 -0.46 7.49 4.25
CA ARG A 283 0.83 7.73 4.92
C ARG A 283 1.79 8.59 4.11
N CYS A 284 1.31 9.12 2.99
CA CYS A 284 2.07 10.02 2.13
C CYS A 284 1.89 11.45 2.62
N PRO A 285 2.98 12.18 2.92
CA PRO A 285 2.89 13.57 3.40
C PRO A 285 2.60 14.59 2.29
N ALA A 286 2.78 14.22 1.02
CA ALA A 286 2.56 15.07 -0.15
C ALA A 286 1.07 15.24 -0.47
N ASP A 287 0.71 16.34 -1.15
CA ASP A 287 -0.64 16.54 -1.71
C ASP A 287 -0.92 15.50 -2.80
N ILE A 288 -2.10 14.88 -2.81
CA ILE A 288 -2.41 13.77 -3.70
C ILE A 288 -3.47 14.19 -4.70
N VAL A 289 -3.14 14.06 -5.98
CA VAL A 289 -4.02 14.37 -7.11
C VAL A 289 -4.29 13.11 -7.93
N PHE A 290 -5.53 12.65 -7.93
CA PHE A 290 -5.97 11.59 -8.83
C PHE A 290 -6.23 12.14 -10.23
N VAL A 291 -5.60 11.55 -11.25
CA VAL A 291 -5.70 11.93 -12.66
C VAL A 291 -6.52 10.87 -13.38
N LEU A 292 -7.77 11.20 -13.71
CA LEU A 292 -8.72 10.29 -14.34
C LEU A 292 -8.87 10.64 -15.83
N PRO A 293 -8.93 9.64 -16.73
CA PRO A 293 -9.24 9.87 -18.14
C PRO A 293 -10.71 10.27 -18.30
N SER A 294 -11.02 11.06 -19.33
CA SER A 294 -12.39 11.51 -19.60
C SER A 294 -13.37 10.38 -19.93
N SER A 295 -12.89 9.22 -20.37
CA SER A 295 -13.71 8.00 -20.56
C SER A 295 -14.19 7.40 -19.23
N LEU A 296 -13.47 7.65 -18.13
CA LEU A 296 -13.79 7.12 -16.79
C LEU A 296 -14.52 8.16 -15.90
N LYS A 297 -15.21 9.14 -16.51
CA LYS A 297 -15.99 10.16 -15.77
C LYS A 297 -16.97 9.55 -14.77
N ARG A 298 -17.53 8.37 -15.07
CA ARG A 298 -18.49 7.66 -14.18
C ARG A 298 -17.79 6.91 -13.05
N GLU A 299 -16.60 6.35 -13.25
CA GLU A 299 -15.81 5.76 -12.15
C GLU A 299 -15.06 6.79 -11.29
N GLY A 300 -14.94 8.04 -11.74
CA GLY A 300 -14.50 9.14 -10.88
C GLY A 300 -15.36 9.31 -9.62
N ILE A 301 -16.64 8.93 -9.69
CA ILE A 301 -17.57 8.88 -8.55
C ILE A 301 -17.15 7.78 -7.56
N PHE A 302 -16.64 6.64 -8.05
CA PHE A 302 -16.13 5.56 -7.21
C PHE A 302 -14.83 5.96 -6.49
N VAL A 303 -13.90 6.61 -7.19
CA VAL A 303 -12.68 7.13 -6.55
C VAL A 303 -13.02 8.21 -5.52
N ALA A 304 -13.96 9.11 -5.84
CA ALA A 304 -14.45 10.13 -4.90
C ALA A 304 -15.15 9.53 -3.67
N SER A 305 -15.94 8.46 -3.85
CA SER A 305 -16.59 7.76 -2.74
C SER A 305 -15.58 7.03 -1.85
N LEU A 306 -14.52 6.45 -2.43
CA LEU A 306 -13.42 5.86 -1.68
C LEU A 306 -12.66 6.91 -0.85
N ILE A 307 -12.29 8.05 -1.44
CA ILE A 307 -11.63 9.15 -0.70
C ILE A 307 -12.44 9.52 0.54
N LYS A 308 -13.77 9.66 0.39
CA LYS A 308 -14.70 10.01 1.46
C LYS A 308 -14.85 8.91 2.52
N ASN A 309 -14.93 7.65 2.11
CA ASN A 309 -15.13 6.52 3.03
C ASN A 309 -13.91 6.23 3.92
N TYR A 310 -12.70 6.57 3.45
CA TYR A 310 -11.47 6.32 4.20
C TYR A 310 -10.99 7.51 5.05
N GLN A 311 -11.72 8.65 5.07
CA GLN A 311 -11.33 9.87 5.80
C GLN A 311 -9.88 10.31 5.53
N LEU A 312 -9.38 9.99 4.34
CA LEU A 312 -8.06 10.40 3.91
C LEU A 312 -8.14 11.91 3.71
N GLY A 313 -7.12 12.67 4.17
CA GLY A 313 -7.14 14.13 4.30
C GLY A 313 -7.42 14.93 3.00
N ASP A 314 -6.70 16.02 2.77
CA ASP A 314 -6.94 16.87 1.58
C ASP A 314 -6.49 16.15 0.29
N MET A 315 -7.32 15.25 -0.24
CA MET A 315 -7.13 14.59 -1.54
C MET A 315 -7.97 15.29 -2.61
N ARG A 316 -7.37 15.53 -3.78
CA ARG A 316 -8.03 16.19 -4.93
C ARG A 316 -8.10 15.24 -6.11
N SER A 317 -9.09 15.43 -6.99
CA SER A 317 -9.18 14.70 -8.27
C SER A 317 -9.29 15.68 -9.44
N VAL A 318 -8.69 15.29 -10.56
CA VAL A 318 -8.60 16.06 -11.81
C VAL A 318 -8.94 15.14 -12.97
N THR A 319 -9.85 15.58 -13.85
CA THR A 319 -10.15 14.87 -15.10
C THR A 319 -9.38 15.48 -16.25
N VAL A 320 -8.76 14.64 -17.08
CA VAL A 320 -8.03 15.07 -18.27
C VAL A 320 -8.88 14.77 -19.50
N SER A 321 -9.30 15.80 -20.23
CA SER A 321 -10.04 15.66 -21.50
C SER A 321 -9.13 15.19 -22.63
N SER A 322 -9.56 14.15 -23.35
CA SER A 322 -9.04 13.79 -24.66
C SER A 322 -9.73 14.63 -25.74
N LYS A 323 -8.96 15.28 -26.63
CA LYS A 323 -9.48 15.68 -27.95
C LYS A 323 -9.23 14.51 -28.90
N PRO A 324 -10.21 14.10 -29.71
CA PRO A 324 -10.00 13.02 -30.66
C PRO A 324 -9.14 13.51 -31.84
N ASP A 325 -8.37 12.56 -32.36
CA ASP A 325 -7.61 12.54 -33.63
C ASP A 325 -6.13 13.02 -33.57
N ALA A 326 -5.15 12.29 -34.13
CA ALA A 326 -5.16 11.74 -35.49
C ALA A 326 -4.59 10.31 -35.64
N ARG A 327 -5.39 9.41 -36.24
CA ARG A 327 -5.03 8.21 -37.05
C ARG A 327 -5.05 6.76 -36.47
N GLY A 328 -5.74 6.45 -35.37
CA GLY A 328 -5.71 5.05 -34.89
C GLY A 328 -6.88 4.55 -34.05
N PHE A 329 -8.03 5.22 -34.07
CA PHE A 329 -9.23 4.90 -33.30
C PHE A 329 -10.00 3.64 -33.80
N MET A 330 -9.36 2.71 -34.51
CA MET A 330 -10.01 1.52 -35.07
C MET A 330 -9.72 0.30 -34.17
N PHE A 331 -10.68 -0.43 -33.57
CA PHE A 331 -12.11 -0.47 -33.85
C PHE A 331 -12.94 -1.23 -32.79
N ASP A 332 -12.39 -1.83 -31.71
CA ASP A 332 -13.18 -2.90 -31.05
C ASP A 332 -12.85 -3.27 -29.59
N VAL A 333 -12.50 -2.31 -28.72
CA VAL A 333 -12.32 -2.62 -27.29
C VAL A 333 -13.63 -2.40 -26.52
N MET A 334 -14.50 -3.40 -26.71
CA MET A 334 -15.32 -4.05 -25.68
C MET A 334 -16.72 -3.50 -25.37
N SER A 335 -17.62 -3.83 -26.29
CA SER A 335 -19.03 -4.14 -26.03
C SER A 335 -19.28 -5.39 -25.15
N GLN A 336 -18.28 -5.96 -24.46
CA GLN A 336 -18.50 -7.12 -23.59
C GLN A 336 -17.59 -7.13 -22.36
N ARG A 337 -18.07 -6.54 -21.26
CA ARG A 337 -18.08 -7.05 -19.87
C ARG A 337 -18.32 -5.92 -18.86
N PHE A 338 -19.50 -5.29 -18.95
CA PHE A 338 -20.06 -4.53 -17.82
C PHE A 338 -21.29 -5.27 -17.31
N LYS A 339 -21.12 -6.04 -16.24
CA LYS A 339 -22.22 -6.56 -15.43
C LYS A 339 -21.82 -6.47 -13.96
N HIS A 340 -22.22 -5.39 -13.30
CA HIS A 340 -23.02 -5.35 -12.06
C HIS A 340 -22.77 -4.03 -11.30
N TYR A 341 -23.51 -2.98 -11.66
CA TYR A 341 -24.03 -1.99 -10.71
C TYR A 341 -25.39 -1.52 -11.26
N PRO A 342 -26.51 -1.71 -10.55
CA PRO A 342 -27.82 -1.28 -11.03
C PRO A 342 -27.88 0.25 -11.13
N GLU A 343 -28.46 0.79 -12.21
CA GLU A 343 -28.59 2.25 -12.44
C GLU A 343 -29.26 2.98 -11.26
N SER A 344 -30.16 2.31 -10.55
CA SER A 344 -30.85 2.86 -9.37
C SER A 344 -29.94 3.16 -8.18
N GLU A 345 -28.81 2.44 -8.02
CA GLU A 345 -27.83 2.74 -6.97
C GLU A 345 -26.90 3.89 -7.36
N GLN A 346 -26.72 4.13 -8.67
CA GLN A 346 -25.88 5.19 -9.21
C GLN A 346 -26.53 6.57 -9.01
N GLU A 347 -27.84 6.69 -9.25
CA GLU A 347 -28.60 7.92 -9.02
C GLU A 347 -28.66 8.30 -7.54
N LEU A 348 -28.76 7.31 -6.65
CA LEU A 348 -28.80 7.53 -5.20
C LEU A 348 -27.48 8.12 -4.67
N ILE A 349 -26.34 7.68 -5.21
CA ILE A 349 -25.01 8.16 -4.81
C ILE A 349 -24.77 9.57 -5.33
N ILE A 350 -25.17 9.88 -6.57
CA ILE A 350 -25.09 11.24 -7.15
C ILE A 350 -25.92 12.23 -6.32
N HIS A 351 -27.17 11.87 -6.02
CA HIS A 351 -28.06 12.68 -5.20
C HIS A 351 -27.50 12.92 -3.79
N GLN A 352 -26.92 11.89 -3.15
CA GLN A 352 -26.29 12.01 -1.82
C GLN A 352 -25.00 12.84 -1.81
N LEU A 353 -24.34 13.03 -2.95
CA LEU A 353 -23.15 13.87 -3.10
C LEU A 353 -23.56 15.34 -3.33
N GLU A 354 -24.60 15.57 -4.13
CA GLU A 354 -25.20 16.89 -4.37
C GLU A 354 -25.84 17.48 -3.11
N GLU A 355 -26.60 16.68 -2.34
CA GLU A 355 -27.17 17.08 -1.05
C GLU A 355 -26.11 17.49 -0.01
N LYS A 356 -24.86 17.03 -0.18
CA LYS A 356 -23.73 17.31 0.71
C LYS A 356 -22.80 18.39 0.18
N GLY A 357 -23.20 19.12 -0.87
CA GLY A 357 -22.47 20.27 -1.41
C GLY A 357 -21.19 19.93 -2.18
N LEU A 358 -21.01 18.66 -2.59
CA LEU A 358 -19.88 18.21 -3.40
C LEU A 358 -20.32 18.12 -4.86
N ASN A 359 -20.09 19.18 -5.64
CA ASN A 359 -20.36 19.17 -7.08
C ASN A 359 -19.39 18.21 -7.80
N PRO A 360 -19.88 17.17 -8.49
CA PRO A 360 -19.03 16.42 -9.40
C PRO A 360 -18.77 17.32 -10.62
N VAL A 361 -17.51 17.68 -10.81
CA VAL A 361 -16.98 18.45 -11.96
C VAL A 361 -17.15 19.97 -11.83
N SER A 362 -16.00 20.67 -11.77
CA SER A 362 -15.90 21.96 -12.45
C SER A 362 -15.06 21.74 -13.71
N ASP A 363 -15.58 22.13 -14.87
CA ASP A 363 -14.91 22.05 -16.18
C ASP A 363 -13.71 23.04 -16.29
N SER A 364 -13.12 23.46 -15.17
CA SER A 364 -12.20 24.61 -15.12
C SER A 364 -10.71 24.27 -15.30
N LEU A 365 -10.32 23.00 -15.40
CA LEU A 365 -8.92 22.60 -15.64
C LEU A 365 -8.44 22.78 -17.09
N VAL A 366 -8.99 23.80 -17.76
CA VAL A 366 -8.50 24.32 -19.04
C VAL A 366 -7.78 25.68 -18.87
N SER A 367 -7.75 26.32 -17.70
CA SER A 367 -7.23 27.72 -17.64
C SER A 367 -6.31 28.16 -16.50
N GLN A 368 -5.89 27.32 -15.54
CA GLN A 368 -5.01 27.80 -14.46
C GLN A 368 -3.84 26.86 -14.16
N VAL A 369 -2.83 26.91 -15.04
CA VAL A 369 -1.45 26.51 -14.74
C VAL A 369 -0.61 27.73 -14.30
N ASN A 370 -1.18 28.92 -14.22
CA ASN A 370 -0.49 30.12 -13.72
C ASN A 370 -1.20 30.63 -12.46
N GLU A 371 -0.55 30.45 -11.30
CA GLU A 371 -0.03 31.57 -10.53
C GLU A 371 0.91 31.08 -9.44
N SER A 372 2.16 31.50 -9.60
CA SER A 372 3.29 31.44 -8.70
C SER A 372 3.05 32.22 -7.40
N ASN A 373 3.55 31.68 -6.28
CA ASN A 373 4.13 32.39 -5.13
C ASN A 373 3.69 33.85 -4.86
N ILE A 374 2.63 34.08 -4.07
CA ILE A 374 2.36 35.33 -3.31
C ILE A 374 1.35 34.90 -2.20
N ASN A 375 1.52 34.94 -0.87
CA ASN A 375 2.25 35.82 0.04
C ASN A 375 2.63 35.07 1.34
N HIS A 376 3.87 35.26 1.78
CA HIS A 376 4.20 35.30 3.19
C HIS A 376 3.49 36.50 3.84
N SER A 377 2.86 36.28 5.00
CA SER A 377 2.48 37.35 5.90
C SER A 377 3.73 38.06 6.43
N PRO A 378 3.74 39.40 6.51
CA PRO A 378 4.36 40.09 7.62
C PRO A 378 3.30 40.88 8.38
N THR A 379 3.22 40.55 9.67
CA THR A 379 3.03 41.44 10.82
C THR A 379 2.66 42.90 10.58
N ALA A 380 1.61 43.31 11.28
CA ALA A 380 1.22 44.68 11.59
C ALA A 380 2.35 45.55 12.18
N ALA A 381 2.38 46.82 11.75
CA ALA A 381 2.82 48.01 12.49
C ALA A 381 2.40 49.25 11.66
N SER A 382 1.33 49.94 12.04
CA SER A 382 1.37 51.27 12.67
C SER A 382 2.11 52.36 11.88
N SER A 383 1.38 53.22 11.16
CA SER A 383 1.14 54.65 11.46
C SER A 383 0.40 55.32 10.30
#